data_AF-A0A4Y3REJ8-F1
#
_entry.id   AF-A0A4Y3REJ8-F1
#
_cell.length_a   1.000
_cell.length_b   1.000
_cell.length_c   1.000
_cell.angle_alpha   90.00
_cell.angle_beta   90.00
_cell.angle_gamma   90.00
#
_symmetry.space_group_name_H-M   'P 1'
#
loop_
_entity.id
_entity.type
_entity.pdbx_description
1 polymer ?
#
loop_
_entity_poly.entity_id
_entity_poly.type
_entity_poly.pdbx_seq_one_letter_code
_entity_poly.pdbx_strand_id
1 'polypeptide(L)'
;MSTTPSRPTPAEHEEIARLLPVPAERDRPARHHQALKDQLLREFRQDAAPAAAPASKPRFGVRRLAIVAVPLAAGALAVTLATNGASGPTPGAEPNVAVAPGSAGKAPEATPATVLLDRIATVAAAKPARTVRDDQYIHVSSTVAWSSQSDADPVMRLDTPHSREVWLSVDGSKPGLLRERGEEIPLAGALDKDGRPVDPVGNPHPTLNSPTYRFLESLPTDPDALLKKIYDETKGQGPGPDQEAFVTIGDLLREQLAPPKVSAALYKAAARIPGVTVVDDAVDAAGRHGVAVARVHAGERTEWIFDRKSLEFLGERGVLVEDTNWGKSGQVTATTAVLSRGVTDKTGEAPGRKG
;
A
#
# COMPACT_ATOMS: atom_id res chain seq x y z
N MET A 1 -62.74 19.81 2.09
CA MET A 1 -61.64 20.72 1.70
C MET A 1 -60.34 19.98 1.96
N SER A 2 -59.71 19.43 0.91
CA SER A 2 -58.46 18.69 1.04
C SER A 2 -57.32 19.57 0.52
N THR A 3 -56.38 19.92 1.39
CA THR A 3 -55.15 20.62 1.03
C THR A 3 -54.04 19.59 0.81
N THR A 4 -53.70 19.34 -0.45
CA THR A 4 -52.54 18.53 -0.84
C THR A 4 -51.26 19.31 -0.51
N PRO A 5 -50.23 18.70 0.11
CA PRO A 5 -48.98 19.39 0.37
C PRO A 5 -48.22 19.65 -0.94
N SER A 6 -47.93 20.91 -1.23
CA SER A 6 -47.09 21.30 -2.37
C SER A 6 -45.65 20.87 -2.15
N ARG A 7 -45.05 20.34 -3.21
CA ARG A 7 -43.64 19.94 -3.26
C ARG A 7 -42.77 21.21 -3.26
N PRO A 8 -41.68 21.28 -2.49
CA PRO A 8 -40.84 22.47 -2.45
C PRO A 8 -40.26 22.77 -3.83
N THR A 9 -40.18 24.05 -4.15
CA THR A 9 -39.58 24.56 -5.37
C THR A 9 -38.05 24.45 -5.32
N PRO A 10 -37.35 24.43 -6.46
CA PRO A 10 -35.88 24.34 -6.50
C PRO A 10 -35.17 25.43 -5.67
N ALA A 11 -35.76 26.62 -5.57
CA ALA A 11 -35.25 27.71 -4.74
C ALA A 11 -35.38 27.42 -3.23
N GLU A 12 -36.52 26.84 -2.82
CA GLU A 12 -36.73 26.41 -1.43
C GLU A 12 -35.80 25.23 -1.06
N HIS A 13 -35.50 24.35 -2.01
CA HIS A 13 -34.50 23.30 -1.84
C HIS A 13 -33.10 23.87 -1.57
N GLU A 14 -32.73 24.95 -2.25
CA GLU A 14 -31.43 25.60 -2.10
C GLU A 14 -31.32 26.38 -0.78
N GLU A 15 -32.42 27.00 -0.35
CA GLU A 15 -32.50 27.68 0.95
C GLU A 15 -32.46 26.69 2.12
N ILE A 16 -33.17 25.56 2.01
CA ILE A 16 -33.10 24.46 2.99
C ILE A 16 -31.69 23.86 3.03
N ALA A 17 -31.02 23.72 1.88
CA ALA A 17 -29.64 23.23 1.82
C ALA A 17 -28.62 24.15 2.52
N ARG A 18 -28.89 25.46 2.61
CA ARG A 18 -28.06 26.44 3.32
C ARG A 18 -28.33 26.50 4.83
N LEU A 19 -29.51 26.06 5.26
CA LEU A 19 -29.93 26.02 6.67
C LEU A 19 -29.57 24.70 7.38
N LEU A 20 -29.20 23.67 6.62
CA LEU A 20 -28.64 22.44 7.17
C LEU A 20 -27.22 22.72 7.68
N PRO A 21 -26.86 22.28 8.90
CA PRO A 21 -25.47 22.33 9.35
C PRO A 21 -24.60 21.61 8.30
N VAL A 22 -23.51 22.26 7.88
CA VAL A 22 -22.52 21.67 6.99
C VAL A 22 -22.18 20.29 7.54
N PRO A 23 -22.42 19.19 6.79
CA PRO A 23 -22.10 17.87 7.28
C PRO A 23 -20.64 17.88 7.69
N ALA A 24 -20.35 17.45 8.92
CA ALA A 24 -18.98 17.29 9.39
C ALA A 24 -18.20 16.57 8.29
N GLU A 25 -17.10 17.19 7.85
CA GLU A 25 -16.24 16.70 6.76
C GLU A 25 -16.09 15.19 6.85
N ARG A 26 -16.67 14.47 5.89
CA ARG A 26 -16.48 13.04 5.72
C ARG A 26 -14.97 12.78 5.60
N ASP A 27 -14.43 12.14 6.62
CA ASP A 27 -13.25 11.30 6.67
C ASP A 27 -12.16 11.56 5.60
N ARG A 28 -11.04 12.12 6.06
CA ARG A 28 -9.94 12.65 5.25
C ARG A 28 -9.10 11.50 4.66
N PRO A 29 -8.92 11.39 3.33
CA PRO A 29 -8.07 10.36 2.69
C PRO A 29 -6.64 10.31 3.27
N ALA A 30 -6.08 11.48 3.60
CA ALA A 30 -4.79 11.64 4.26
C ALA A 30 -4.67 10.94 5.61
N ARG A 31 -5.74 11.06 6.41
CA ARG A 31 -5.83 10.42 7.72
C ARG A 31 -6.10 8.94 7.59
N HIS A 32 -6.52 8.42 6.43
CA HIS A 32 -6.78 6.99 6.22
C HIS A 32 -5.52 6.19 5.91
N HIS A 33 -4.60 6.71 5.12
CA HIS A 33 -3.30 6.07 4.92
C HIS A 33 -2.44 6.18 6.18
N GLN A 34 -2.53 7.31 6.89
CA GLN A 34 -2.06 7.41 8.26
C GLN A 34 -2.86 6.48 9.18
N ALA A 35 -4.16 6.24 9.03
CA ALA A 35 -4.90 5.35 9.93
C ALA A 35 -4.58 3.87 9.71
N LEU A 36 -4.21 3.46 8.48
CA LEU A 36 -3.73 2.11 8.15
C LEU A 36 -2.27 1.94 8.57
N LYS A 37 -1.40 2.91 8.27
CA LYS A 37 -0.03 2.97 8.80
C LYS A 37 -0.03 3.04 10.32
N ASP A 38 -0.88 3.86 10.91
CA ASP A 38 -1.07 3.99 12.34
C ASP A 38 -1.93 2.84 12.86
N GLN A 39 -2.65 2.02 12.08
CA GLN A 39 -3.26 0.79 12.61
C GLN A 39 -2.19 -0.29 12.67
N LEU A 40 -1.39 -0.43 11.61
CA LEU A 40 -0.16 -1.22 11.59
C LEU A 40 0.94 -0.71 12.54
N LEU A 41 0.92 0.55 12.96
CA LEU A 41 1.84 1.10 13.96
C LEU A 41 1.19 1.21 15.35
N ARG A 42 -0.13 1.42 15.50
CA ARG A 42 -0.85 1.48 16.80
C ARG A 42 -1.18 0.10 17.34
N GLU A 43 -1.41 -0.91 16.48
CA GLU A 43 -1.53 -2.32 16.90
C GLU A 43 -0.19 -2.85 17.47
N PHE A 44 0.94 -2.17 17.21
CA PHE A 44 2.26 -2.54 17.71
C PHE A 44 2.98 -1.47 18.56
N ARG A 45 2.44 -0.24 18.69
CA ARG A 45 2.95 0.85 19.54
C ARG A 45 1.87 1.37 20.48
N GLN A 46 1.78 0.79 21.67
CA GLN A 46 1.38 1.47 22.92
C GLN A 46 2.31 0.89 23.99
N ASP A 47 3.18 1.56 24.73
CA ASP A 47 3.49 2.95 25.01
C ASP A 47 5.02 3.12 25.10
N ALA A 48 5.54 4.16 24.48
CA ALA A 48 6.73 4.85 25.00
C ALA A 48 6.43 6.35 25.04
N ALA A 49 5.34 6.74 25.72
CA ALA A 49 5.24 8.07 26.26
C ALA A 49 5.98 8.08 27.61
N PRO A 50 7.07 8.85 27.78
CA PRO A 50 7.66 9.00 29.09
C PRO A 50 6.65 9.72 29.99
N ALA A 51 6.28 9.06 31.09
CA ALA A 51 5.58 9.68 32.19
C ALA A 51 6.27 10.99 32.57
N ALA A 52 5.50 12.07 32.62
CA ALA A 52 5.96 13.34 33.13
C ALA A 52 6.48 13.16 34.57
N ALA A 53 7.76 13.44 34.78
CA ALA A 53 8.36 13.65 36.09
C ALA A 53 9.04 15.04 36.12
N PRO A 54 9.07 15.72 37.27
CA PRO A 54 9.02 17.17 37.34
C PRO A 54 10.36 17.86 37.07
N ALA A 55 10.24 19.15 36.72
CA ALA A 55 11.29 20.08 36.37
C ALA A 55 12.49 20.10 37.35
N SER A 56 13.70 20.05 36.80
CA SER A 56 14.89 20.65 37.43
C SER A 56 15.69 21.46 36.41
N LYS A 57 16.18 22.62 36.86
CA LYS A 57 16.73 23.75 36.08
C LYS A 57 18.18 23.52 35.59
N PRO A 58 18.66 24.30 34.60
CA PRO A 58 19.84 23.97 33.79
C PRO A 58 21.15 24.49 34.40
N ARG A 59 22.28 23.86 34.04
CA ARG A 59 23.62 24.46 34.18
C ARG A 59 24.51 24.20 32.96
N PHE A 60 24.96 25.33 32.42
CA PHE A 60 25.98 25.67 31.43
C PHE A 60 27.07 24.65 31.07
N GLY A 61 27.47 24.68 29.78
CA GLY A 61 28.73 24.13 29.30
C GLY A 61 28.96 24.39 27.81
N VAL A 62 29.50 25.56 27.48
CA VAL A 62 29.89 25.98 26.13
C VAL A 62 31.10 25.17 25.66
N ARG A 63 31.12 24.69 24.41
CA ARG A 63 32.35 24.63 23.59
C ARG A 63 32.04 24.57 22.09
N ARG A 64 32.60 25.54 21.39
CA ARG A 64 32.60 25.79 19.93
C ARG A 64 33.61 24.88 19.23
N LEU A 65 33.48 24.79 17.89
CA LEU A 65 34.49 24.62 16.81
C LEU A 65 33.97 23.58 15.80
N ALA A 66 34.09 23.73 14.48
CA ALA A 66 34.40 24.85 13.60
C ALA A 66 33.99 24.42 12.19
N ILE A 67 33.48 25.38 11.42
CA ILE A 67 33.23 25.27 9.99
C ILE A 67 34.59 25.30 9.27
N VAL A 68 34.81 24.38 8.35
CA VAL A 68 35.81 24.53 7.28
C VAL A 68 35.09 24.31 5.96
N ALA A 69 35.05 25.37 5.16
CA ALA A 69 34.61 25.39 3.78
C ALA A 69 35.77 25.91 2.93
N VAL A 70 36.15 25.19 1.87
CA VAL A 70 36.89 25.71 0.70
C VAL A 70 36.75 24.70 -0.47
N PRO A 71 36.99 25.07 -1.75
CA PRO A 71 35.94 25.03 -2.76
C PRO A 71 36.40 24.44 -4.13
N LEU A 72 35.54 24.53 -5.15
CA LEU A 72 35.81 24.59 -6.61
C LEU A 72 36.58 23.44 -7.29
N ALA A 73 35.97 22.83 -8.31
CA ALA A 73 36.42 22.99 -9.70
C ALA A 73 35.50 22.24 -10.69
N ALA A 74 35.18 22.94 -11.78
CA ALA A 74 34.46 22.45 -12.94
C ALA A 74 35.31 21.49 -13.78
N GLY A 75 34.65 20.57 -14.50
CA GLY A 75 35.26 19.71 -15.51
C GLY A 75 34.21 19.14 -16.45
N ALA A 76 33.94 19.88 -17.55
CA ALA A 76 33.14 19.42 -18.66
C ALA A 76 33.96 18.45 -19.53
N LEU A 77 33.39 17.28 -19.87
CA LEU A 77 33.83 16.50 -21.03
C LEU A 77 32.61 15.91 -21.73
N ALA A 78 32.36 16.44 -22.93
CA ALA A 78 31.44 15.92 -23.92
C ALA A 78 32.03 14.64 -24.55
N VAL A 79 31.21 13.62 -24.72
CA VAL A 79 31.46 12.53 -25.67
C VAL A 79 30.21 12.35 -26.52
N THR A 80 30.32 12.81 -27.76
CA THR A 80 29.42 12.56 -28.88
C THR A 80 29.76 11.19 -29.48
N LEU A 81 28.80 10.26 -29.48
CA LEU A 81 28.79 9.15 -30.43
C LEU A 81 27.45 9.16 -31.18
N ALA A 82 27.53 9.47 -32.46
CA ALA A 82 26.53 9.14 -33.45
C ALA A 82 26.77 7.70 -33.93
N THR A 83 25.72 6.93 -34.15
CA THR A 83 25.51 6.19 -35.41
C THR A 83 24.06 5.73 -35.54
N ASN A 84 23.63 5.72 -36.80
CA ASN A 84 22.27 5.63 -37.33
C ASN A 84 21.64 4.24 -37.20
N GLY A 85 20.30 4.21 -37.26
CA GLY A 85 19.58 3.06 -37.82
C GLY A 85 18.18 2.85 -37.25
N ALA A 86 17.17 3.55 -37.76
CA ALA A 86 15.79 3.09 -37.62
C ALA A 86 14.94 3.53 -38.82
N SER A 87 14.51 2.54 -39.58
CA SER A 87 13.59 2.61 -40.71
C SER A 87 12.23 3.15 -40.30
N GLY A 88 11.64 3.98 -41.18
CA GLY A 88 10.34 4.60 -40.96
C GLY A 88 9.14 3.64 -40.99
N PRO A 89 8.01 3.99 -40.36
CA PRO A 89 6.77 3.23 -40.43
C PRO A 89 5.92 3.66 -41.64
N THR A 90 5.41 2.68 -42.38
CA THR A 90 4.30 2.84 -43.34
C THR A 90 2.96 2.74 -42.61
N PRO A 91 2.01 3.66 -42.82
CA PRO A 91 0.68 3.58 -42.21
C PRO A 91 -0.37 2.99 -43.16
N GLY A 92 -1.38 2.33 -42.58
CA GLY A 92 -2.72 2.26 -43.17
C GLY A 92 -3.22 0.86 -43.53
N ALA A 93 -4.08 0.31 -42.66
CA ALA A 93 -5.20 -0.52 -43.06
C ALA A 93 -6.25 -0.52 -41.93
N GLU A 94 -7.29 0.28 -42.10
CA GLU A 94 -8.53 0.18 -41.32
C GLU A 94 -9.21 -1.17 -41.58
N PRO A 95 -9.78 -1.85 -40.57
CA PRO A 95 -10.69 -2.95 -40.79
C PRO A 95 -12.15 -2.48 -40.86
N ASN A 96 -12.80 -2.89 -41.96
CA ASN A 96 -14.23 -2.78 -42.21
C ASN A 96 -15.10 -3.27 -41.04
N VAL A 97 -16.17 -2.51 -40.81
CA VAL A 97 -17.30 -2.83 -39.93
C VAL A 97 -18.06 -4.05 -40.46
N ALA A 98 -18.24 -5.07 -39.61
CA ALA A 98 -19.19 -6.16 -39.84
C ALA A 98 -20.01 -6.46 -38.58
N VAL A 99 -21.26 -6.01 -38.66
CA VAL A 99 -22.53 -6.44 -38.05
C VAL A 99 -22.51 -7.62 -37.05
N ALA A 100 -23.04 -7.36 -35.85
CA ALA A 100 -23.40 -8.35 -34.83
C ALA A 100 -24.63 -9.20 -35.20
N PRO A 101 -24.76 -10.42 -34.65
CA PRO A 101 -25.91 -10.64 -33.77
C PRO A 101 -25.63 -11.58 -32.58
N GLY A 102 -26.38 -11.39 -31.49
CA GLY A 102 -26.66 -12.46 -30.52
C GLY A 102 -26.37 -12.10 -29.07
N SER A 103 -27.36 -11.51 -28.40
CA SER A 103 -27.42 -11.39 -26.94
C SER A 103 -27.51 -12.77 -26.28
N ALA A 104 -26.37 -13.33 -25.90
CA ALA A 104 -26.22 -14.22 -24.76
C ALA A 104 -25.54 -13.39 -23.66
N GLY A 105 -25.99 -13.50 -22.41
CA GLY A 105 -25.51 -12.68 -21.29
C GLY A 105 -23.99 -12.53 -21.32
N LYS A 106 -23.52 -11.31 -21.61
CA LYS A 106 -22.10 -11.01 -21.80
C LYS A 106 -21.42 -11.33 -20.47
N ALA A 107 -20.59 -12.37 -20.44
CA ALA A 107 -19.57 -12.49 -19.41
C ALA A 107 -18.88 -11.11 -19.30
N PRO A 108 -18.59 -10.60 -18.09
CA PRO A 108 -17.96 -9.29 -17.95
C PRO A 108 -16.78 -9.24 -18.91
N GLU A 109 -16.81 -8.28 -19.82
CA GLU A 109 -15.79 -8.13 -20.85
C GLU A 109 -14.45 -7.93 -20.14
N ALA A 110 -13.46 -8.77 -20.47
CA ALA A 110 -12.16 -8.72 -19.81
C ALA A 110 -11.56 -7.32 -19.99
N THR A 111 -11.42 -6.60 -18.88
CA THR A 111 -10.75 -5.30 -18.86
C THR A 111 -9.24 -5.50 -18.96
N PRO A 112 -8.46 -4.50 -19.41
CA PRO A 112 -6.99 -4.58 -19.39
C PRO A 112 -6.43 -4.98 -18.02
N ALA A 113 -7.06 -4.53 -16.93
CA ALA A 113 -6.65 -4.85 -15.57
C ALA A 113 -6.89 -6.33 -15.23
N THR A 114 -8.04 -6.89 -15.61
CA THR A 114 -8.32 -8.33 -15.42
C THR A 114 -7.31 -9.20 -16.16
N VAL A 115 -6.99 -8.85 -17.42
CA VAL A 115 -5.99 -9.58 -18.22
C VAL A 115 -4.60 -9.49 -17.58
N LEU A 116 -4.20 -8.32 -17.09
CA LEU A 116 -2.91 -8.15 -16.42
C LEU A 116 -2.83 -8.95 -15.12
N LEU A 117 -3.85 -8.88 -14.26
CA LEU A 117 -3.89 -9.61 -13.00
C LEU A 117 -3.95 -11.12 -13.20
N ASP A 118 -4.64 -11.62 -14.22
CA ASP A 118 -4.63 -13.05 -14.55
C ASP A 118 -3.25 -13.55 -15.00
N ARG A 119 -2.50 -12.73 -15.76
CA ARG A 119 -1.11 -13.04 -16.13
C ARG A 119 -0.21 -13.04 -14.90
N ILE A 120 -0.33 -12.03 -14.03
CA ILE A 120 0.42 -11.96 -12.76
C ILE A 120 0.10 -13.19 -11.90
N ALA A 121 -1.19 -13.55 -11.75
CA ALA A 121 -1.62 -14.71 -11.00
C ALA A 121 -1.03 -16.02 -11.54
N THR A 122 -0.96 -16.15 -12.87
CA THR A 122 -0.36 -17.32 -13.54
C THR A 122 1.13 -17.43 -13.21
N VAL A 123 1.86 -16.32 -13.28
CA VAL A 123 3.29 -16.30 -12.90
C VAL A 123 3.47 -16.57 -11.41
N ALA A 124 2.64 -16.00 -10.56
CA ALA A 124 2.68 -16.22 -9.11
C ALA A 124 2.45 -17.69 -8.75
N ALA A 125 1.46 -18.36 -9.38
CA ALA A 125 1.16 -19.76 -9.15
C ALA A 125 2.29 -20.71 -9.57
N ALA A 126 3.08 -20.32 -10.59
CA ALA A 126 4.21 -21.10 -11.10
C ALA A 126 5.48 -20.98 -10.24
N LYS A 127 5.53 -20.05 -9.28
CA LYS A 127 6.68 -19.91 -8.38
C LYS A 127 6.81 -21.16 -7.48
N PRO A 128 8.04 -21.61 -7.19
CA PRO A 128 8.24 -22.74 -6.28
C PRO A 128 7.77 -22.35 -4.87
N ALA A 129 7.00 -23.24 -4.24
CA ALA A 129 6.64 -23.09 -2.84
C ALA A 129 7.90 -23.20 -1.97
N ARG A 130 8.07 -22.27 -1.04
CA ARG A 130 9.18 -22.30 -0.09
C ARG A 130 8.76 -23.03 1.17
N THR A 131 9.53 -24.04 1.56
CA THR A 131 9.37 -24.68 2.87
C THR A 131 9.80 -23.71 3.96
N VAL A 132 8.89 -23.42 4.89
CA VAL A 132 9.14 -22.58 6.07
C VAL A 132 8.76 -23.34 7.34
N ARG A 133 9.53 -23.18 8.40
CA ARG A 133 9.27 -23.77 9.71
C ARG A 133 8.61 -22.74 10.63
N ASP A 134 7.85 -23.22 11.59
CA ASP A 134 7.09 -22.37 12.53
C ASP A 134 8.01 -21.50 13.39
N ASP A 135 9.22 -21.99 13.68
CA ASP A 135 10.19 -21.31 14.52
C ASP A 135 10.96 -20.18 13.82
N GLN A 136 10.72 -19.95 12.52
CA GLN A 136 11.42 -18.98 11.66
C GLN A 136 10.66 -17.67 11.49
N TYR A 137 11.30 -16.73 10.79
CA TYR A 137 10.76 -15.42 10.44
C TYR A 137 10.71 -15.22 8.93
N ILE A 138 9.64 -14.59 8.46
CA ILE A 138 9.59 -13.97 7.13
C ILE A 138 10.27 -12.62 7.23
N HIS A 139 11.34 -12.43 6.47
CA HIS A 139 12.04 -11.15 6.35
C HIS A 139 11.62 -10.44 5.08
N VAL A 140 11.32 -9.14 5.18
CA VAL A 140 11.10 -8.26 4.04
C VAL A 140 11.94 -7.00 4.21
N SER A 141 12.73 -6.67 3.18
CA SER A 141 13.46 -5.41 3.09
C SER A 141 12.83 -4.52 2.03
N SER A 142 12.65 -3.25 2.36
CA SER A 142 11.97 -2.28 1.51
C SER A 142 12.54 -0.87 1.65
N THR A 143 12.31 -0.05 0.64
CA THR A 143 12.37 1.41 0.75
C THR A 143 10.95 1.94 0.82
N VAL A 144 10.66 2.84 1.76
CA VAL A 144 9.32 3.40 1.96
C VAL A 144 9.38 4.91 2.13
N ALA A 145 8.31 5.59 1.72
CA ALA A 145 8.03 6.97 2.07
C ALA A 145 6.52 7.15 2.17
N TRP A 146 6.08 7.86 3.21
CA TRP A 146 4.66 8.10 3.48
C TRP A 146 4.45 9.58 3.74
N SER A 147 3.35 10.12 3.24
CA SER A 147 2.94 11.46 3.60
C SER A 147 2.49 11.49 5.05
N SER A 148 2.87 12.56 5.75
CA SER A 148 2.34 12.88 7.06
C SER A 148 1.69 14.24 7.05
N GLN A 149 0.65 14.37 7.87
CA GLN A 149 0.02 15.63 8.23
C GLN A 149 0.18 15.81 9.74
N SER A 150 0.32 17.07 10.17
CA SER A 150 0.21 17.44 11.59
C SER A 150 -0.75 18.61 11.74
N ASP A 151 -1.26 18.85 12.95
CA ASP A 151 -2.11 20.03 13.18
C ASP A 151 -1.34 21.35 12.95
N ALA A 152 -0.01 21.32 13.05
CA ALA A 152 0.87 22.46 12.76
C ALA A 152 1.12 22.66 11.25
N ASP A 153 0.93 21.63 10.45
CA ASP A 153 1.19 21.63 9.01
C ASP A 153 0.13 20.77 8.30
N PRO A 154 -0.97 21.40 7.83
CA PRO A 154 -2.05 20.68 7.18
C PRO A 154 -1.66 20.19 5.78
N VAL A 155 -0.53 20.64 5.22
CA VAL A 155 -0.08 20.18 3.91
C VAL A 155 0.53 18.78 4.05
N MET A 156 0.08 17.85 3.21
CA MET A 156 0.72 16.55 3.09
C MET A 156 2.16 16.74 2.61
N ARG A 157 3.11 16.28 3.41
CA ARG A 157 4.50 16.19 2.99
C ARG A 157 4.94 14.74 2.96
N LEU A 158 5.31 14.28 1.75
CA LEU A 158 5.94 13.00 1.58
C LEU A 158 7.30 13.04 2.26
N ASP A 159 7.51 12.06 3.12
CA ASP A 159 8.78 11.87 3.79
C ASP A 159 9.91 11.53 2.80
N THR A 160 11.16 11.72 3.22
CA THR A 160 12.30 11.23 2.44
C THR A 160 12.28 9.70 2.41
N PRO A 161 12.39 9.05 1.24
CA PRO A 161 12.50 7.60 1.15
C PRO A 161 13.60 7.05 2.05
N HIS A 162 13.29 6.00 2.80
CA HIS A 162 14.19 5.40 3.78
C HIS A 162 14.00 3.89 3.86
N SER A 163 15.00 3.22 4.44
CA SER A 163 14.98 1.78 4.62
C SER A 163 14.00 1.36 5.71
N ARG A 164 13.27 0.29 5.43
CA ARG A 164 12.40 -0.44 6.34
C ARG A 164 12.63 -1.93 6.16
N GLU A 165 12.92 -2.62 7.25
CA GLU A 165 13.01 -4.07 7.32
C GLU A 165 12.03 -4.61 8.35
N VAL A 166 11.39 -5.73 8.05
CA VAL A 166 10.49 -6.40 8.99
C VAL A 166 10.80 -7.89 9.05
N TRP A 167 10.69 -8.45 10.25
CA TRP A 167 10.76 -9.89 10.54
C TRP A 167 9.46 -10.30 11.22
N LEU A 168 8.65 -11.10 10.52
CA LEU A 168 7.36 -11.59 11.03
C LEU A 168 7.48 -13.07 11.38
N SER A 169 7.09 -13.44 12.60
CA SER A 169 7.06 -14.85 13.01
C SER A 169 6.13 -15.63 12.08
N VAL A 170 6.61 -16.79 11.59
CA VAL A 170 5.89 -17.61 10.60
C VAL A 170 4.54 -18.08 11.13
N ASP A 171 4.51 -18.56 12.38
CA ASP A 171 3.30 -19.04 13.05
C ASP A 171 2.65 -17.99 13.96
N GLY A 172 3.36 -16.91 14.27
CA GLY A 172 2.93 -15.88 15.21
C GLY A 172 3.18 -16.24 16.67
N SER A 173 3.90 -17.31 16.99
CA SER A 173 4.19 -17.69 18.39
C SER A 173 5.21 -16.74 19.05
N LYS A 174 6.07 -16.09 18.26
CA LYS A 174 7.16 -15.23 18.72
C LYS A 174 6.93 -13.77 18.32
N PRO A 175 7.47 -12.80 19.08
CA PRO A 175 7.47 -11.41 18.66
C PRO A 175 8.26 -11.25 17.37
N GLY A 176 7.77 -10.41 16.47
CA GLY A 176 8.50 -9.96 15.29
C GLY A 176 9.42 -8.79 15.60
N LEU A 177 10.03 -8.22 14.56
CA LEU A 177 10.87 -7.03 14.65
C LEU A 177 10.60 -6.13 13.44
N LEU A 178 10.44 -4.84 13.69
CA LEU A 178 10.50 -3.79 12.67
C LEU A 178 11.77 -2.99 12.88
N ARG A 179 12.56 -2.81 11.82
CA ARG A 179 13.67 -1.87 11.79
C ARG A 179 13.38 -0.78 10.77
N GLU A 180 13.22 0.44 11.21
CA GLU A 180 12.90 1.58 10.34
C GLU A 180 13.67 2.81 10.83
N ARG A 181 14.35 3.52 9.93
CA ARG A 181 15.18 4.71 10.28
C ARG A 181 16.26 4.46 11.34
N GLY A 182 16.74 3.22 11.45
CA GLY A 182 17.73 2.81 12.44
C GLY A 182 17.15 2.54 13.83
N GLU A 183 15.84 2.72 14.01
CA GLU A 183 15.12 2.30 15.22
C GLU A 183 14.66 0.86 15.07
N GLU A 184 14.83 0.08 16.14
CA GLU A 184 14.35 -1.29 16.24
C GLU A 184 13.14 -1.34 17.19
N ILE A 185 12.03 -1.87 16.68
CA ILE A 185 10.74 -1.91 17.36
C ILE A 185 10.30 -3.38 17.41
N PRO A 186 10.26 -3.99 18.59
CA PRO A 186 9.66 -5.31 18.76
C PRO A 186 8.20 -5.29 18.32
N LEU A 187 7.79 -6.27 17.53
CA LEU A 187 6.41 -6.44 17.11
C LEU A 187 5.76 -7.51 18.00
N ALA A 188 5.09 -7.08 19.07
CA ALA A 188 4.26 -7.96 19.90
C ALA A 188 2.81 -7.90 19.42
N GLY A 189 2.22 -9.07 19.13
CA GLY A 189 0.92 -9.15 18.46
C GLY A 189 -0.28 -9.29 19.40
N ALA A 190 -0.07 -9.45 20.71
CA ALA A 190 -1.15 -9.47 21.69
C ALA A 190 -1.13 -8.17 22.49
N LEU A 191 -2.26 -7.47 22.48
CA LEU A 191 -2.56 -6.42 23.44
C LEU A 191 -3.46 -7.01 24.53
N ASP A 192 -3.24 -6.65 25.79
CA ASP A 192 -4.19 -6.96 26.86
C ASP A 192 -5.49 -6.14 26.66
N LYS A 193 -6.48 -6.39 27.52
CA LYS A 193 -7.75 -5.66 27.54
C LYS A 193 -7.59 -4.13 27.69
N ASP A 194 -6.41 -3.68 28.14
CA ASP A 194 -6.07 -2.29 28.39
C ASP A 194 -5.16 -1.72 27.27
N GLY A 195 -4.98 -2.45 26.17
CA GLY A 195 -4.20 -2.02 25.00
C GLY A 195 -2.69 -2.19 25.13
N ARG A 196 -2.19 -2.85 26.18
CA ARG A 196 -0.76 -2.98 26.44
C ARG A 196 -0.17 -4.25 25.83
N PRO A 197 1.05 -4.22 25.28
CA PRO A 197 1.75 -5.40 24.80
C PRO A 197 1.81 -6.47 25.89
N VAL A 198 1.27 -7.65 25.60
CA VAL A 198 1.47 -8.83 26.44
C VAL A 198 2.88 -9.34 26.14
N ASP A 199 3.80 -9.13 27.07
CA ASP A 199 5.17 -9.60 26.96
C ASP A 199 5.30 -11.04 27.51
N PRO A 200 5.94 -11.98 26.78
CA PRO A 200 6.17 -12.03 25.34
C PRO A 200 5.15 -12.95 24.70
N VAL A 201 4.15 -12.40 24.02
CA VAL A 201 3.29 -13.20 23.13
C VAL A 201 3.35 -12.58 21.73
N GLY A 202 3.61 -13.42 20.73
CA GLY A 202 3.61 -13.02 19.33
C GLY A 202 2.21 -12.61 18.86
N ASN A 203 1.81 -13.00 17.66
CA ASN A 203 0.46 -12.82 17.13
C ASN A 203 -0.34 -14.14 17.20
N PRO A 204 -0.98 -14.46 18.35
CA PRO A 204 -1.71 -15.72 18.52
C PRO A 204 -3.06 -15.75 17.78
N HIS A 205 -3.54 -14.60 17.30
CA HIS A 205 -4.83 -14.44 16.64
C HIS A 205 -4.66 -13.65 15.34
N PRO A 206 -4.00 -14.25 14.33
CA PRO A 206 -3.76 -13.55 13.08
C PRO A 206 -5.06 -13.25 12.34
N THR A 207 -5.09 -12.08 11.69
CA THR A 207 -6.24 -11.56 10.93
C THR A 207 -5.79 -11.13 9.54
N LEU A 208 -6.72 -10.68 8.69
CA LEU A 208 -6.38 -10.06 7.41
C LEU A 208 -5.53 -8.79 7.57
N ASN A 209 -5.70 -8.06 8.69
CA ASN A 209 -4.97 -6.80 8.96
C ASN A 209 -3.63 -7.04 9.69
N SER A 210 -3.48 -8.20 10.34
CA SER A 210 -2.25 -8.63 10.98
C SER A 210 -2.01 -10.12 10.68
N PRO A 211 -1.62 -10.47 9.44
CA PRO A 211 -1.48 -11.86 9.02
C PRO A 211 -0.14 -12.47 9.45
N THR A 212 -0.14 -13.77 9.75
CA THR A 212 1.08 -14.60 9.78
C THR A 212 1.21 -15.39 8.48
N TYR A 213 2.37 -16.00 8.23
CA TYR A 213 2.51 -16.89 7.08
C TYR A 213 1.52 -18.06 7.16
N ARG A 214 1.36 -18.66 8.34
CA ARG A 214 0.40 -19.77 8.56
C ARG A 214 -1.05 -19.33 8.35
N PHE A 215 -1.40 -18.10 8.73
CA PHE A 215 -2.70 -17.54 8.41
C PHE A 215 -2.91 -17.42 6.90
N LEU A 216 -1.94 -16.88 6.16
CA LEU A 216 -2.01 -16.79 4.69
C LEU A 216 -2.18 -18.17 4.06
N GLU A 217 -1.47 -19.19 4.54
CA GLU A 217 -1.58 -20.57 4.06
C GLU A 217 -2.98 -21.16 4.28
N SER A 218 -3.69 -20.70 5.32
CA SER A 218 -5.07 -21.13 5.61
C SER A 218 -6.14 -20.44 4.75
N LEU A 219 -5.78 -19.38 4.00
CA LEU A 219 -6.74 -18.63 3.21
C LEU A 219 -7.31 -19.48 2.06
N PRO A 220 -8.59 -19.28 1.69
CA PRO A 220 -9.16 -19.90 0.50
C PRO A 220 -8.33 -19.57 -0.74
N THR A 221 -8.08 -20.57 -1.58
CA THR A 221 -7.41 -20.39 -2.88
C THR A 221 -8.39 -20.27 -4.05
N ASP A 222 -9.69 -20.46 -3.79
CA ASP A 222 -10.75 -20.03 -4.70
C ASP A 222 -10.92 -18.51 -4.60
N PRO A 223 -10.75 -17.75 -5.70
CA PRO A 223 -10.71 -16.30 -5.60
C PRO A 223 -12.07 -15.64 -5.35
N ASP A 224 -13.20 -16.28 -5.66
CA ASP A 224 -14.53 -15.78 -5.29
C ASP A 224 -14.77 -15.95 -3.78
N ALA A 225 -14.44 -17.11 -3.23
CA ALA A 225 -14.52 -17.38 -1.79
C ALA A 225 -13.56 -16.48 -0.99
N LEU A 226 -12.34 -16.28 -1.49
CA LEU A 226 -11.37 -15.39 -0.86
C LEU A 226 -11.85 -13.94 -0.86
N LEU A 227 -12.32 -13.43 -2.01
CA LEU A 227 -12.83 -12.07 -2.11
C LEU A 227 -14.05 -11.87 -1.20
N LYS A 228 -14.96 -12.84 -1.15
CA LYS A 228 -16.10 -12.81 -0.23
C LYS A 228 -15.65 -12.73 1.23
N LYS A 229 -14.69 -13.56 1.65
CA LYS A 229 -14.13 -13.52 3.01
C LYS A 229 -13.56 -12.14 3.34
N ILE A 230 -12.83 -11.53 2.40
CA ILE A 230 -12.26 -10.19 2.58
C ILE A 230 -13.39 -9.17 2.78
N TYR A 231 -14.38 -9.10 1.90
CA TYR A 231 -15.51 -8.18 2.05
C TYR A 231 -16.30 -8.38 3.36
N ASP A 232 -16.48 -9.63 3.78
CA ASP A 232 -17.21 -9.93 5.01
C ASP A 232 -16.43 -9.44 6.25
N GLU A 233 -15.13 -9.66 6.30
CA GLU A 233 -14.27 -9.32 7.45
C GLU A 233 -13.88 -7.85 7.51
N THR A 234 -13.78 -7.17 6.36
CA THR A 234 -13.49 -5.74 6.30
C THR A 234 -14.75 -4.87 6.25
N LYS A 235 -15.93 -5.48 6.42
CA LYS A 235 -17.20 -4.76 6.38
C LYS A 235 -17.25 -3.63 7.41
N GLY A 236 -17.55 -2.42 6.93
CA GLY A 236 -17.60 -1.22 7.78
C GLY A 236 -16.22 -0.68 8.18
N GLN A 237 -15.15 -1.28 7.68
CA GLN A 237 -13.79 -0.76 7.76
C GLN A 237 -13.47 0.02 6.48
N GLY A 238 -12.52 0.94 6.58
CA GLY A 238 -12.03 1.68 5.42
C GLY A 238 -13.01 2.66 4.80
N PRO A 239 -12.62 3.28 3.67
CA PRO A 239 -13.37 4.37 3.05
C PRO A 239 -14.47 3.87 2.09
N GLY A 240 -14.51 2.57 1.82
CA GLY A 240 -15.55 1.89 1.05
C GLY A 240 -15.19 0.43 0.80
N PRO A 241 -16.18 -0.47 0.59
CA PRO A 241 -15.95 -1.91 0.59
C PRO A 241 -14.92 -2.35 -0.46
N ASP A 242 -15.03 -1.83 -1.68
CA ASP A 242 -14.13 -2.19 -2.78
C ASP A 242 -12.73 -1.59 -2.62
N GLN A 243 -12.64 -0.38 -2.05
CA GLN A 243 -11.34 0.23 -1.78
C GLN A 243 -10.61 -0.53 -0.68
N GLU A 244 -11.34 -0.87 0.38
CA GLU A 244 -10.81 -1.62 1.50
C GLU A 244 -10.37 -3.01 1.05
N ALA A 245 -11.22 -3.73 0.29
CA ALA A 245 -10.83 -5.01 -0.27
C ALA A 245 -9.57 -4.92 -1.16
N PHE A 246 -9.44 -3.87 -1.97
CA PHE A 246 -8.22 -3.63 -2.74
C PHE A 246 -7.03 -3.46 -1.79
N VAL A 247 -7.07 -2.48 -0.89
CA VAL A 247 -5.99 -2.21 0.08
C VAL A 247 -5.59 -3.45 0.88
N THR A 248 -6.55 -4.18 1.45
CA THR A 248 -6.28 -5.41 2.20
C THR A 248 -5.50 -6.43 1.35
N ILE A 249 -5.89 -6.66 0.09
CA ILE A 249 -5.16 -7.57 -0.79
C ILE A 249 -3.71 -7.08 -1.01
N GLY A 250 -3.52 -5.76 -1.19
CA GLY A 250 -2.20 -5.15 -1.32
C GLY A 250 -1.32 -5.43 -0.11
N ASP A 251 -1.85 -5.22 1.09
CA ASP A 251 -1.13 -5.47 2.35
C ASP A 251 -0.75 -6.94 2.54
N LEU A 252 -1.64 -7.88 2.20
CA LEU A 252 -1.37 -9.32 2.22
C LEU A 252 -0.25 -9.73 1.24
N LEU A 253 0.01 -8.92 0.20
CA LEU A 253 1.04 -9.15 -0.81
C LEU A 253 2.34 -8.37 -0.54
N ARG A 254 2.29 -7.24 0.15
CA ARG A 254 3.40 -6.29 0.31
C ARG A 254 4.48 -6.79 1.26
N GLU A 255 4.13 -7.05 2.51
CA GLU A 255 5.10 -7.40 3.58
C GLU A 255 5.17 -8.90 3.87
N GLN A 256 4.85 -9.75 2.88
CA GLN A 256 4.77 -11.19 3.11
C GLN A 256 5.36 -12.03 1.98
N LEU A 257 5.70 -13.28 2.33
CA LEU A 257 6.03 -14.34 1.39
C LEU A 257 4.81 -15.26 1.20
N ALA A 258 3.67 -14.71 0.75
CA ALA A 258 2.44 -15.48 0.60
C ALA A 258 2.68 -16.75 -0.26
N PRO A 259 2.12 -17.92 0.13
CA PRO A 259 2.25 -19.13 -0.67
C PRO A 259 1.83 -18.90 -2.14
N PRO A 260 2.48 -19.54 -3.14
CA PRO A 260 2.23 -19.27 -4.56
C PRO A 260 0.75 -19.32 -4.98
N LYS A 261 0.00 -20.32 -4.48
CA LYS A 261 -1.43 -20.47 -4.77
C LYS A 261 -2.28 -19.38 -4.13
N VAL A 262 -1.92 -18.95 -2.92
CA VAL A 262 -2.60 -17.86 -2.20
C VAL A 262 -2.32 -16.53 -2.90
N SER A 263 -1.08 -16.27 -3.27
CA SER A 263 -0.70 -15.10 -4.09
C SER A 263 -1.51 -15.03 -5.38
N ALA A 264 -1.61 -16.15 -6.10
CA ALA A 264 -2.40 -16.22 -7.33
C ALA A 264 -3.89 -15.98 -7.09
N ALA A 265 -4.45 -16.51 -6.00
CA ALA A 265 -5.85 -16.27 -5.61
C ALA A 265 -6.09 -14.80 -5.24
N LEU A 266 -5.16 -14.16 -4.53
CA LEU A 266 -5.22 -12.73 -4.19
C LEU A 266 -5.27 -11.84 -5.44
N TYR A 267 -4.40 -12.09 -6.43
CA TYR A 267 -4.44 -11.33 -7.69
C TYR A 267 -5.74 -11.57 -8.49
N LYS A 268 -6.24 -12.81 -8.54
CA LYS A 268 -7.52 -13.13 -9.18
C LYS A 268 -8.72 -12.55 -8.44
N ALA A 269 -8.66 -12.43 -7.12
CA ALA A 269 -9.67 -11.76 -6.31
C ALA A 269 -9.66 -10.26 -6.62
N ALA A 270 -8.48 -9.63 -6.66
CA ALA A 270 -8.34 -8.22 -7.03
C ALA A 270 -8.88 -7.91 -8.43
N ALA A 271 -8.76 -8.84 -9.38
CA ALA A 271 -9.30 -8.68 -10.74
C ALA A 271 -10.84 -8.55 -10.77
N ARG A 272 -11.53 -9.06 -9.75
CA ARG A 272 -12.99 -8.99 -9.64
C ARG A 272 -13.47 -7.73 -8.92
N ILE A 273 -12.57 -6.94 -8.33
CA ILE A 273 -12.93 -5.71 -7.62
C ILE A 273 -13.35 -4.63 -8.64
N PRO A 274 -14.54 -4.04 -8.51
CA PRO A 274 -14.96 -2.95 -9.38
C PRO A 274 -14.02 -1.73 -9.31
N GLY A 275 -13.73 -1.16 -10.49
CA GLY A 275 -12.94 0.07 -10.61
C GLY A 275 -11.41 -0.12 -10.65
N VAL A 276 -10.92 -1.36 -10.72
CA VAL A 276 -9.49 -1.62 -10.95
C VAL A 276 -9.14 -1.36 -12.41
N THR A 277 -8.09 -0.58 -12.62
CA THR A 277 -7.59 -0.11 -13.92
C THR A 277 -6.10 -0.41 -14.08
N VAL A 278 -5.55 -0.19 -15.28
CA VAL A 278 -4.09 -0.31 -15.54
C VAL A 278 -3.48 1.08 -15.65
N VAL A 279 -2.30 1.24 -15.09
CA VAL A 279 -1.40 2.37 -15.33
C VAL A 279 -0.17 1.84 -16.05
N ASP A 280 0.06 2.34 -17.26
CA ASP A 280 1.08 1.77 -18.16
C ASP A 280 2.50 1.96 -17.64
N ASP A 281 2.79 3.04 -16.92
CA ASP A 281 4.09 3.33 -16.33
C ASP A 281 3.94 3.92 -14.93
N ALA A 282 4.50 3.23 -13.93
CA ALA A 282 4.59 3.68 -12.56
C ALA A 282 6.01 3.43 -12.04
N VAL A 283 6.46 4.27 -11.10
CA VAL A 283 7.81 4.22 -10.54
C VAL A 283 7.73 3.95 -9.04
N ASP A 284 8.44 2.92 -8.59
CA ASP A 284 8.50 2.55 -7.16
C ASP A 284 9.48 3.45 -6.38
N ALA A 285 9.56 3.25 -5.05
CA ALA A 285 10.45 4.06 -4.20
C ALA A 285 11.96 3.86 -4.49
N ALA A 286 12.34 2.82 -5.24
CA ALA A 286 13.71 2.54 -5.66
C ALA A 286 14.01 3.08 -7.07
N GLY A 287 13.06 3.76 -7.72
CA GLY A 287 13.21 4.31 -9.07
C GLY A 287 13.01 3.29 -10.19
N ARG A 288 12.49 2.09 -9.89
CA ARG A 288 12.22 1.06 -10.90
C ARG A 288 10.89 1.34 -11.58
N HIS A 289 10.90 1.34 -12.91
CA HIS A 289 9.69 1.48 -13.73
C HIS A 289 8.97 0.13 -13.88
N GLY A 290 7.65 0.16 -13.77
CA GLY A 290 6.78 -1.00 -13.89
C GLY A 290 5.44 -0.68 -14.55
N VAL A 291 4.66 -1.73 -14.79
CA VAL A 291 3.22 -1.61 -15.08
C VAL A 291 2.47 -1.73 -13.76
N ALA A 292 1.38 -0.98 -13.59
CA ALA A 292 0.61 -1.05 -12.36
C ALA A 292 -0.87 -1.39 -12.59
N VAL A 293 -1.48 -2.03 -11.60
CA VAL A 293 -2.93 -1.95 -11.43
C VAL A 293 -3.26 -0.90 -10.40
N ALA A 294 -4.38 -0.21 -10.59
CA ALA A 294 -4.73 0.91 -9.74
C ALA A 294 -6.23 1.01 -9.49
N ARG A 295 -6.58 1.51 -8.31
CA ARG A 295 -7.96 1.84 -7.95
C ARG A 295 -8.02 3.27 -7.42
N VAL A 296 -9.00 4.03 -7.91
CA VAL A 296 -9.26 5.41 -7.47
C VAL A 296 -10.39 5.41 -6.46
N HIS A 297 -10.19 6.10 -5.35
CA HIS A 297 -11.23 6.35 -4.36
C HIS A 297 -10.99 7.69 -3.66
N ALA A 298 -12.05 8.49 -3.52
CA ALA A 298 -12.03 9.77 -2.81
C ALA A 298 -10.84 10.70 -3.19
N GLY A 299 -10.57 10.85 -4.48
CA GLY A 299 -9.54 11.76 -4.97
C GLY A 299 -8.10 11.22 -4.90
N GLU A 300 -7.91 9.96 -4.50
CA GLU A 300 -6.62 9.29 -4.44
C GLU A 300 -6.61 8.01 -5.28
N ARG A 301 -5.49 7.76 -5.96
CA ARG A 301 -5.21 6.53 -6.71
C ARG A 301 -4.17 5.71 -5.96
N THR A 302 -4.54 4.49 -5.58
CA THR A 302 -3.62 3.47 -5.07
C THR A 302 -3.15 2.61 -6.23
N GLU A 303 -1.84 2.43 -6.38
CA GLU A 303 -1.18 1.70 -7.47
C GLU A 303 -0.34 0.55 -6.90
N TRP A 304 -0.43 -0.63 -7.51
CA TRP A 304 0.47 -1.77 -7.29
C TRP A 304 1.37 -1.93 -8.49
N ILE A 305 2.67 -1.79 -8.28
CA ILE A 305 3.66 -1.72 -9.36
C ILE A 305 4.29 -3.10 -9.53
N PHE A 306 4.34 -3.56 -10.78
CA PHE A 306 4.93 -4.84 -11.18
C PHE A 306 6.01 -4.65 -12.23
N ASP A 307 7.04 -5.47 -12.17
CA ASP A 307 8.04 -5.54 -13.23
C ASP A 307 7.37 -5.95 -14.55
N ARG A 308 7.68 -5.23 -15.63
CA ARG A 308 7.02 -5.44 -16.94
C ARG A 308 7.28 -6.83 -17.54
N LYS A 309 8.40 -7.46 -17.19
CA LYS A 309 8.86 -8.73 -17.75
C LYS A 309 8.55 -9.90 -16.83
N SER A 310 8.99 -9.83 -15.58
CA SER A 310 8.83 -10.90 -14.59
C SER A 310 7.46 -10.88 -13.92
N LEU A 311 6.70 -9.79 -14.04
CA LEU A 311 5.43 -9.58 -13.33
C LEU A 311 5.58 -9.72 -11.81
N GLU A 312 6.79 -9.50 -11.29
CA GLU A 312 7.06 -9.49 -9.86
C GLU A 312 6.58 -8.16 -9.26
N PHE A 313 5.92 -8.24 -8.11
CA PHE A 313 5.51 -7.07 -7.35
C PHE A 313 6.74 -6.30 -6.88
N LEU A 314 6.83 -5.04 -7.32
CA LEU A 314 7.92 -4.12 -7.01
C LEU A 314 7.61 -3.25 -5.80
N GLY A 315 6.35 -2.84 -5.62
CA GLY A 315 5.95 -1.93 -4.56
C GLY A 315 4.61 -1.28 -4.85
N GLU A 316 4.30 -0.23 -4.10
CA GLU A 316 3.04 0.48 -4.15
C GLU A 316 3.25 1.98 -4.24
N ARG A 317 2.22 2.68 -4.70
CA ARG A 317 2.21 4.13 -4.75
C ARG A 317 0.81 4.68 -4.50
N GLY A 318 0.73 5.74 -3.71
CA GLY A 318 -0.46 6.57 -3.56
C GLY A 318 -0.25 7.90 -4.29
N VAL A 319 -1.23 8.33 -5.07
CA VAL A 319 -1.17 9.58 -5.85
C VAL A 319 -2.51 10.30 -5.77
N LEU A 320 -2.51 11.59 -5.40
CA LEU A 320 -3.70 12.42 -5.53
C LEU A 320 -4.06 12.60 -7.00
N VAL A 321 -5.33 12.40 -7.37
CA VAL A 321 -5.81 12.61 -8.74
C VAL A 321 -6.50 13.95 -8.93
N GLU A 322 -6.83 14.63 -7.84
CA GLU A 322 -7.45 15.96 -7.84
C GLU A 322 -6.77 16.88 -6.82
N ASP A 323 -7.02 18.18 -6.96
CA ASP A 323 -6.57 19.16 -5.97
C ASP A 323 -7.41 19.03 -4.69
N THR A 324 -6.73 19.00 -3.55
CA THR A 324 -7.36 18.97 -2.23
C THR A 324 -6.83 20.12 -1.37
N ASN A 325 -7.41 20.31 -0.19
CA ASN A 325 -6.91 21.29 0.78
C ASN A 325 -5.53 20.91 1.35
N TRP A 326 -5.04 19.69 1.08
CA TRP A 326 -3.83 19.15 1.69
C TRP A 326 -2.76 18.76 0.67
N GLY A 327 -3.06 18.80 -0.63
CA GLY A 327 -2.11 18.44 -1.68
C GLY A 327 -2.66 18.70 -3.07
N LYS A 328 -1.79 18.64 -4.07
CA LYS A 328 -2.12 18.89 -5.48
C LYS A 328 -2.33 17.60 -6.26
N SER A 329 -3.12 17.66 -7.33
CA SER A 329 -3.21 16.57 -8.29
C SER A 329 -1.80 16.19 -8.80
N GLY A 330 -1.52 14.89 -8.88
CA GLY A 330 -0.22 14.32 -9.22
C GLY A 330 0.77 14.19 -8.05
N GLN A 331 0.44 14.74 -6.87
CA GLN A 331 1.29 14.61 -5.69
C GLN A 331 1.29 13.17 -5.17
N VAL A 332 2.47 12.62 -4.91
CA VAL A 332 2.65 11.30 -4.30
C VAL A 332 2.38 11.38 -2.79
N THR A 333 1.51 10.52 -2.30
CA THR A 333 1.11 10.41 -0.89
C THR A 333 1.79 9.24 -0.18
N ALA A 334 2.24 8.26 -0.96
CA ALA A 334 2.87 7.05 -0.50
C ALA A 334 3.73 6.48 -1.62
N THR A 335 4.89 5.91 -1.30
CA THR A 335 5.65 5.10 -2.24
C THR A 335 6.45 4.04 -1.50
N THR A 336 6.46 2.82 -2.03
CA THR A 336 7.24 1.71 -1.50
C THR A 336 7.98 0.99 -2.62
N ALA A 337 9.07 0.31 -2.25
CA ALA A 337 9.79 -0.61 -3.11
C ALA A 337 10.25 -1.80 -2.28
N VAL A 338 9.78 -2.99 -2.62
CA VAL A 338 10.26 -4.26 -2.06
C VAL A 338 11.60 -4.59 -2.72
N LEU A 339 12.64 -4.69 -1.89
CA LEU A 339 14.01 -4.96 -2.32
C LEU A 339 14.33 -6.45 -2.22
N SER A 340 13.86 -7.11 -1.15
CA SER A 340 14.04 -8.54 -0.97
C SER A 340 12.99 -9.13 -0.02
N ARG A 341 12.73 -10.42 -0.19
CA ARG A 341 11.94 -11.24 0.73
C ARG A 341 12.67 -12.55 1.01
N GLY A 342 12.61 -13.02 2.24
CA GLY A 342 13.34 -14.21 2.65
C GLY A 342 12.81 -14.84 3.91
N VAL A 343 13.52 -15.87 4.34
CA VAL A 343 13.24 -16.60 5.58
C VAL A 343 14.53 -16.61 6.38
N THR A 344 14.45 -16.25 7.66
CA THR A 344 15.57 -16.22 8.58
C THR A 344 15.25 -17.03 9.84
N ASP A 345 16.28 -17.50 10.54
CA ASP A 345 16.09 -18.23 11.79
C ASP A 345 15.88 -17.27 12.98
N LYS A 346 16.37 -16.03 12.86
CA LYS A 346 16.20 -14.97 13.87
C LYS A 346 15.81 -13.63 13.26
N THR A 347 15.26 -12.76 14.09
CA THR A 347 15.07 -11.35 13.78
C THR A 347 16.43 -10.64 13.67
N GLY A 348 16.51 -9.60 12.85
CA GLY A 348 17.73 -8.79 12.67
C GLY A 348 18.77 -9.41 11.72
N GLU A 349 18.59 -10.65 11.28
CA GLU A 349 19.41 -11.31 10.26
C GLU A 349 18.93 -10.95 8.85
N ALA A 350 19.86 -10.84 7.90
CA ALA A 350 19.51 -10.82 6.48
C ALA A 350 19.27 -12.26 5.98
N PRO A 351 18.41 -12.48 4.96
CA PRO A 351 18.22 -13.80 4.37
C PRO A 351 19.55 -14.32 3.85
N GLY A 352 19.94 -15.53 4.25
CA GLY A 352 21.15 -16.15 3.74
C GLY A 352 21.14 -16.13 2.20
N ARG A 353 22.16 -15.53 1.58
CA ARG A 353 22.41 -15.72 0.16
C ARG A 353 22.58 -17.23 -0.03
N LYS A 354 21.70 -17.84 -0.82
CA LYS A 354 21.98 -19.18 -1.33
C LYS A 354 23.29 -19.08 -2.12
N GLY A 355 24.33 -19.76 -1.63
CA GLY A 355 25.57 -19.99 -2.36
C GLY A 355 25.36 -20.94 -3.53
#